data_AF-A0A2A4RZN9-F1
#
_entry.id   AF-A0A2A4RZN9-F1
#
_cell.length_a   1.000
_cell.length_b   1.000
_cell.length_c   1.000
_cell.angle_alpha   90.00
_cell.angle_beta   90.00
_cell.angle_gamma   90.00
#
_symmetry.space_group_name_H-M   'P 1'
#
loop_
_entity.id
_entity.type
_entity.pdbx_description
1 polymer ?
#
loop_
_entity_poly.entity_id
_entity_poly.type
_entity_poly.pdbx_seq_one_letter_code
_entity_poly.pdbx_strand_id
1 'polypeptide(L)' 'MKTYRSLLKQAQKYSVNVFPNIWKQLQHEDAVHEIQPDEGIYYLDEKHYSNEFGLSVKPCNNMSFLGVD' A
#
# COMPACT_ATOMS: atom_id res chain seq x y z
N MET A 1 19.04 6.77 16.03
CA MET A 1 18.82 5.99 14.78
C MET A 1 17.69 5.01 15.03
N LYS A 2 16.65 4.95 14.17
CA LYS A 2 15.60 3.93 14.28
C LYS A 2 16.12 2.63 13.66
N THR A 3 15.80 1.48 14.25
CA THR A 3 16.18 0.16 13.71
C THR A 3 15.07 -0.35 12.80
N TYR A 4 15.40 -1.26 11.87
CA TYR A 4 14.42 -1.88 10.98
C TYR A 4 13.20 -2.44 11.73
N ARG A 5 13.46 -3.25 12.76
CA ARG A 5 12.41 -3.79 13.64
C ARG A 5 11.57 -2.71 14.33
N SER A 6 12.18 -1.59 14.75
CA SER A 6 11.41 -0.53 15.41
C SER A 6 10.53 0.25 14.43
N LEU A 7 10.94 0.34 13.15
CA LEU A 7 10.12 0.88 12.07
C LEU A 7 8.97 -0.06 11.74
N LEU A 8 9.21 -1.37 11.58
CA LEU A 8 8.14 -2.34 11.35
C LEU A 8 7.10 -2.32 12.47
N LYS A 9 7.53 -2.29 13.74
CA LYS A 9 6.60 -2.20 14.88
C LYS A 9 5.77 -0.90 14.84
N GLN A 10 6.34 0.21 14.38
CA GLN A 10 5.60 1.46 14.19
C GLN A 10 4.62 1.40 13.02
N ALA A 11 4.96 0.65 11.96
CA ALA A 11 4.13 0.51 10.77
C ALA A 11 2.95 -0.45 10.96
N GLN A 12 3.04 -1.42 11.86
CA GLN A 12 1.99 -2.43 12.13
C GLN A 12 0.59 -1.82 12.40
N LYS A 13 0.49 -0.62 12.99
CA LYS A 13 -0.82 0.04 13.19
C LYS A 13 -1.52 0.47 11.89
N TYR A 14 -0.82 0.46 10.77
CA TYR A 14 -1.34 0.80 9.44
C TYR A 14 -1.58 -0.45 8.57
N SER A 15 -1.26 -1.66 9.05
CA SER A 15 -1.53 -2.88 8.29
C SER A 15 -3.01 -3.25 8.36
N VAL A 16 -3.54 -3.77 7.26
CA VAL A 16 -4.89 -4.32 7.17
C VAL A 16 -4.81 -5.78 6.71
N ASN A 17 -5.78 -6.59 7.13
CA ASN A 17 -5.93 -7.93 6.59
C ASN A 17 -6.57 -7.85 5.19
N VAL A 18 -6.04 -8.61 4.25
CA VAL A 18 -6.55 -8.67 2.87
C VAL A 18 -7.02 -10.08 2.58
N PHE A 19 -8.26 -10.22 2.10
CA PHE A 19 -8.79 -11.52 1.69
C PHE A 19 -8.03 -12.05 0.45
N PRO A 20 -7.83 -13.37 0.30
CA PRO A 20 -7.03 -13.93 -0.79
C PRO A 20 -7.50 -13.56 -2.20
N ASN A 21 -8.82 -13.42 -2.42
CA ASN A 21 -9.36 -13.00 -3.70
C ASN A 21 -9.04 -11.52 -4.01
N ILE A 22 -9.07 -10.66 -2.99
CA ILE A 22 -8.70 -9.24 -3.11
C ILE A 22 -7.20 -9.11 -3.35
N TRP A 23 -6.39 -9.90 -2.65
CA TRP A 23 -4.94 -9.94 -2.86
C TRP A 23 -4.58 -10.25 -4.32
N LYS A 24 -5.19 -11.29 -4.89
CA LYS A 24 -4.98 -11.64 -6.31
C LYS A 24 -5.36 -10.52 -7.27
N GLN A 25 -6.43 -9.78 -6.98
CA GLN A 25 -6.84 -8.65 -7.81
C GLN A 25 -5.83 -7.50 -7.72
N LEU A 26 -5.36 -7.16 -6.53
CA LEU A 26 -4.33 -6.13 -6.35
C LEU A 26 -3.02 -6.48 -7.07
N GLN A 27 -2.61 -7.75 -7.03
CA GLN A 27 -1.44 -8.20 -7.80
C GLN A 27 -1.67 -8.10 -9.31
N HIS A 28 -2.88 -8.43 -9.78
CA HIS A 28 -3.21 -8.33 -11.21
C HIS A 28 -3.19 -6.88 -11.73
N GLU A 29 -3.66 -5.94 -10.91
CA GLU A 29 -3.68 -4.50 -11.22
C GLU A 29 -2.34 -3.79 -10.97
N ASP A 30 -1.29 -4.54 -10.61
CA ASP A 30 0.01 -4.02 -10.20
C ASP A 30 -0.13 -2.91 -9.13
N ALA A 31 -0.99 -3.17 -8.15
CA ALA A 31 -1.38 -2.22 -7.12
C ALA A 31 -0.64 -2.42 -5.79
N VAL A 32 0.13 -3.49 -5.64
CA VAL A 32 0.89 -3.82 -4.42
C VAL A 32 2.32 -4.13 -4.77
N HIS A 33 3.26 -3.57 -4.00
CA HIS A 33 4.69 -3.73 -4.25
C HIS A 33 5.40 -4.09 -2.94
N GLU A 34 6.38 -4.99 -3.03
CA GLU A 34 7.22 -5.30 -1.88
C GLU A 34 8.04 -4.07 -1.46
N ILE A 35 8.21 -3.89 -0.15
CA ILE A 35 9.07 -2.82 0.37
C ILE A 35 10.55 -3.07 0.03
N GLN A 36 10.94 -4.33 -0.09
CA GLN A 36 12.27 -4.83 -0.45
C GLN A 36 12.11 -6.26 -1.01
N PRO A 37 12.99 -6.71 -1.93
CA PRO A 37 12.93 -8.07 -2.47
C PRO A 37 12.95 -9.14 -1.38
N ASP A 38 12.07 -10.13 -1.51
CA ASP A 38 11.97 -11.33 -0.66
C ASP A 38 11.56 -11.07 0.80
N GLU A 39 11.13 -9.85 1.14
CA GLU A 39 10.74 -9.49 2.50
C GLU A 39 9.28 -9.89 2.82
N GLY A 40 8.44 -10.07 1.80
CA GLY A 40 7.04 -10.45 1.95
C GLY A 40 6.16 -9.40 2.63
N ILE A 41 6.64 -8.16 2.74
CA ILE A 41 5.88 -7.00 3.25
C ILE A 41 5.58 -6.08 2.07
N TYR A 42 4.30 -5.75 1.90
CA TYR A 42 3.82 -5.00 0.75
C TYR A 42 3.18 -3.69 1.16
N TYR A 43 3.38 -2.67 0.34
CA TYR A 43 2.62 -1.42 0.39
C TYR A 43 1.68 -1.33 -0.81
N LEU A 44 0.66 -0.49 -0.69
CA LEU A 44 -0.34 -0.26 -1.72
C LEU A 44 0.09 0.94 -2.58
N ASP A 45 -0.07 0.86 -3.89
CA ASP A 45 0.13 1.97 -4.81
C ASP A 45 -0.78 3.15 -4.41
N GLU A 46 -0.24 4.36 -4.51
CA GLU A 46 -0.87 5.56 -3.97
C GLU A 46 -2.24 5.87 -4.58
N LYS A 47 -2.48 5.44 -5.84
CA LYS A 47 -3.77 5.60 -6.52
C LYS A 47 -4.88 4.76 -5.89
N HIS A 48 -4.54 3.74 -5.12
CA HIS A 48 -5.47 2.77 -4.53
C HIS A 48 -5.77 3.04 -3.04
N TYR A 49 -5.10 4.01 -2.41
CA TYR A 49 -5.47 4.45 -1.07
C TYR A 49 -6.78 5.22 -1.09
N SER A 50 -7.72 4.80 -0.25
CA SER A 50 -8.99 5.48 -0.05
C SER A 50 -9.06 6.06 1.35
N ASN A 51 -9.38 7.34 1.49
CA ASN A 51 -9.64 7.94 2.81
C ASN A 51 -10.89 7.35 3.50
N GLU A 52 -11.85 6.85 2.72
CA GLU A 52 -13.09 6.24 3.24
C GLU A 52 -12.91 4.76 3.64
N PHE A 53 -12.33 3.94 2.75
CA PHE A 53 -12.22 2.48 2.93
C PHE A 53 -10.81 1.95 3.24
N GLY A 54 -9.80 2.83 3.26
CA GLY A 54 -8.37 2.48 3.41
C GLY A 54 -7.77 1.91 2.13
N LEU A 55 -8.27 0.76 1.69
CA LEU A 55 -7.81 0.04 0.50
C LEU A 55 -8.94 -0.04 -0.53
N SER A 56 -8.62 0.29 -1.78
CA SER A 56 -9.49 0.07 -2.93
C SER A 56 -8.79 -0.79 -3.98
N VAL A 57 -9.52 -1.73 -4.57
CA VAL A 57 -9.02 -2.52 -5.71
C VAL A 57 -8.99 -1.69 -6.99
N LYS A 58 -9.84 -0.67 -7.07
CA LYS A 58 -9.85 0.28 -8.19
C LYS A 58 -9.10 1.54 -7.79
N PRO A 59 -8.37 2.18 -8.71
CA PRO A 59 -7.82 3.51 -8.46
C PRO A 59 -8.93 4.47 -8.01
N CYS A 60 -8.75 5.09 -6.86
CA CYS A 60 -9.73 6.00 -6.24
C CYS A 60 -9.10 7.32 -5.79
N ASN A 61 -7.78 7.42 -5.80
CA ASN A 61 -7.07 8.66 -5.54
C ASN A 61 -6.58 9.24 -6.87
N ASN A 62 -7.02 10.46 -7.18
CA ASN A 62 -6.43 11.22 -8.27
C ASN A 62 -5.10 11.77 -7.72
N MET A 63 -3.96 11.26 -8.20
CA MET A 63 -2.68 11.91 -7.94
C MET A 63 -2.85 13.39 -8.27
N SER A 64 -2.72 14.27 -7.26
CA SER A 64 -2.74 15.69 -7.50
C SER A 64 -1.58 16.00 -8.44
N PHE A 65 -1.88 16.43 -9.66
CA PHE A 65 -0.89 16.96 -10.57
C PHE A 65 -0.14 18.07 -9.85
N LEU A 66 1.11 17.81 -9.45
CA LEU A 66 2.03 18.82 -8.93
C LEU A 66 2.53 19.64 -10.13
N GLY A 67 1.62 20.42 -10.71
CA GLY A 67 1.99 21.50 -11.61
C GLY A 67 2.80 22.52 -10.81
N VAL A 68 4.10 22.56 -11.07
CA VAL A 68 4.93 23.70 -10.72
C VAL A 68 4.51 24.85 -11.63
N ASP A 69 3.90 25.88 -11.04
CA ASP A 69 3.83 27.23 -11.63
C ASP A 69 5.21 27.90 -11.58
#